data_AF-A0A357KM21-F1
#
_entry.id   AF-A0A357KM21-F1
#
_cell.length_a   1.000
_cell.length_b   1.000
_cell.length_c   1.000
_cell.angle_alpha   90.00
_cell.angle_beta   90.00
_cell.angle_gamma   90.00
#
_symmetry.space_group_name_H-M   'P 1'
#
loop_
_entity.id
_entity.type
_entity.pdbx_description
1 polymer ?
#
loop_
_entity_poly.entity_id
_entity_poly.type
_entity_poly.pdbx_seq_one_letter_code
_entity_poly.pdbx_strand_id
1 'polypeptide(L)'
;MDGVEVNYLNGVLQPNFPFAPTNPNNADTDGGGVNDGDEDLDKNGRVNGNEKDPRDGSDDVDAPVQPPTTVLAGTGERVLTDLDGGLGAAGLPLLSLLGAAAWFRRRRTAIAVAAAVGGAVIVAAPVQAEQGEVYFGLGGGVSRLEPDQNGTSFVLEDDSDVGFKVFLGYDITKHLSVEGYFAGLGSATMRSSETGVGEIDYDVFGLEALFHIPNNSQGFSVFGKLGFGNVDTGSGTIPFLEVEDSQVTAGLGLEHQFKGGVSLRGEYQYFDEDAQFLSVSAIKRFGGEKPTPPPIIIEPPVTPPPPPPPPPPPAPEPVKDSDNDGVLDPQDKCPTTPVGVQVDGSGCAIDRDGDGVLNPNDQCPNTGANVTVDNDGCPLVDRFTGILEGVNFHTNSDRLTGHAQTILNGVADDLNTYPSVNVIVLGHTDNQGGNAFNKDLSLRRAKSVSRYLVGKGVDASRMRYAGKGEEQPIASNLTEEGRARNRRVEFIAQDL
;
A
#
# COMPACT_ATOMS: atom_id res chain seq x y z
N MET A 1 53.78 -46.74 -0.63
CA MET A 1 54.12 -47.35 -1.93
C MET A 1 52.81 -47.50 -2.66
N ASP A 2 52.44 -46.80 -3.71
CA ASP A 2 53.03 -45.75 -4.55
C ASP A 2 51.79 -44.96 -5.06
N GLY A 3 51.77 -43.63 -5.10
CA GLY A 3 52.34 -42.84 -6.18
C GLY A 3 51.21 -42.28 -7.06
N VAL A 4 50.70 -41.08 -6.74
CA VAL A 4 49.91 -40.26 -7.68
C VAL A 4 50.84 -39.17 -8.19
N GLU A 5 51.14 -39.19 -9.49
CA GLU A 5 51.91 -38.14 -10.15
C GLU A 5 51.18 -36.81 -10.07
N VAL A 6 51.89 -35.79 -9.58
CA VAL A 6 51.45 -34.39 -9.55
C VAL A 6 52.30 -33.66 -10.58
N ASN A 7 51.71 -33.27 -11.72
CA ASN A 7 52.39 -32.39 -12.67
C ASN A 7 52.21 -30.94 -12.25
N TYR A 8 53.33 -30.29 -11.95
CA TYR A 8 53.42 -28.88 -11.56
C TYR A 8 53.65 -28.00 -12.78
N LEU A 9 52.70 -27.11 -13.07
CA LEU A 9 52.99 -25.86 -13.79
C LEU A 9 52.26 -24.71 -13.07
N ASN A 10 53.04 -23.77 -12.52
CA ASN A 10 52.63 -22.46 -11.99
C ASN A 10 51.70 -22.40 -10.75
N GLY A 11 51.75 -23.37 -9.84
CA GLY A 11 51.58 -23.09 -8.39
C GLY A 11 50.20 -22.70 -7.83
N VAL A 12 49.06 -23.10 -8.42
CA VAL A 12 47.72 -22.90 -7.81
C VAL A 12 46.87 -24.17 -7.91
N LEU A 13 46.20 -24.55 -6.81
CA LEU A 13 45.22 -25.65 -6.75
C LEU A 13 43.89 -25.23 -7.41
N GLN A 14 43.33 -26.02 -8.33
CA GLN A 14 41.98 -25.84 -8.85
C GLN A 14 41.11 -27.09 -8.63
N PRO A 15 39.84 -26.94 -8.21
CA PRO A 15 38.87 -28.03 -8.17
C PRO A 15 38.23 -28.25 -9.56
N ASN A 16 38.02 -29.52 -9.93
CA ASN A 16 37.28 -29.94 -11.13
C ASN A 16 35.85 -29.38 -11.13
N PHE A 17 35.51 -28.58 -12.14
CA PHE A 17 34.14 -28.33 -12.58
C PHE A 17 34.09 -28.36 -14.12
N PRO A 18 33.13 -29.09 -14.74
CA PRO A 18 32.82 -28.90 -16.14
C PRO A 18 31.98 -27.62 -16.31
N PHE A 19 32.03 -27.04 -17.51
CA PHE A 19 31.40 -25.77 -17.94
C PHE A 19 32.21 -24.51 -17.62
N ALA A 20 33.07 -24.15 -18.58
CA ALA A 20 33.59 -22.80 -18.72
C ALA A 20 32.55 -21.90 -19.43
N PRO A 21 32.39 -20.62 -19.05
CA PRO A 21 31.51 -19.68 -19.75
C PRO A 21 32.14 -19.26 -21.08
N THR A 22 31.38 -19.35 -22.17
CA THR A 22 31.82 -18.91 -23.50
C THR A 22 31.76 -17.39 -23.63
N ASN A 23 32.75 -16.85 -24.36
CA ASN A 23 32.93 -15.44 -24.65
C ASN A 23 32.37 -15.14 -26.05
N PRO A 24 31.36 -14.26 -26.22
CA PRO A 24 30.70 -14.02 -27.50
C PRO A 24 31.57 -13.31 -28.57
N ASN A 25 32.86 -13.12 -28.31
CA ASN A 25 33.80 -12.47 -29.25
C ASN A 25 35.06 -13.33 -29.55
N ASN A 26 35.02 -14.66 -29.35
CA ASN A 26 36.08 -15.57 -29.81
C ASN A 26 35.50 -16.70 -30.66
N ALA A 27 36.09 -16.95 -31.82
CA ALA A 27 35.64 -17.90 -32.84
C ALA A 27 36.25 -19.29 -32.61
N ASP A 28 35.41 -20.33 -32.75
CA ASP A 28 35.72 -21.77 -32.78
C ASP A 28 36.38 -22.33 -31.50
N THR A 29 35.55 -22.73 -30.53
CA THR A 29 36.02 -23.20 -29.21
C THR A 29 36.53 -24.66 -29.25
N ASP A 30 36.18 -25.46 -30.26
CA ASP A 30 36.59 -26.87 -30.37
C ASP A 30 37.48 -27.21 -31.58
N GLY A 31 37.70 -26.25 -32.47
CA GLY A 31 38.60 -26.36 -33.63
C GLY A 31 37.97 -27.04 -34.85
N GLY A 32 36.64 -27.08 -34.94
CA GLY A 32 35.86 -27.74 -35.98
C GLY A 32 35.72 -26.96 -37.30
N GLY A 33 36.06 -25.66 -37.33
CA GLY A 33 36.06 -24.84 -38.54
C GLY A 33 34.70 -24.25 -38.96
N VAL A 34 33.70 -24.24 -38.07
CA VAL A 34 32.40 -23.57 -38.22
C VAL A 34 32.10 -22.72 -36.98
N ASN A 35 31.37 -21.61 -37.14
CA ASN A 35 31.03 -20.72 -36.03
C ASN A 35 29.82 -21.26 -35.26
N ASP A 36 29.90 -21.27 -33.93
CA ASP A 36 28.91 -21.76 -32.95
C ASP A 36 27.49 -21.12 -33.02
N GLY A 37 27.19 -20.29 -34.02
CA GLY A 37 25.91 -19.59 -34.21
C GLY A 37 25.22 -19.86 -35.56
N ASP A 38 25.66 -20.87 -36.31
CA ASP A 38 25.06 -21.29 -37.58
C ASP A 38 24.60 -22.77 -37.58
N GLU A 39 24.49 -23.41 -36.40
CA GLU A 39 24.05 -24.82 -36.27
C GLU A 39 22.57 -25.01 -35.88
N ASP A 40 21.85 -23.95 -35.51
CA ASP A 40 20.43 -23.99 -35.10
C ASP A 40 19.55 -22.99 -35.88
N LEU A 41 18.25 -23.25 -35.94
CA LEU A 41 17.30 -22.37 -36.63
C LEU A 41 17.02 -21.07 -35.83
N ASP A 42 17.22 -21.10 -34.51
CA ASP A 42 16.88 -20.01 -33.59
C ASP A 42 18.09 -19.29 -32.95
N LYS A 43 19.33 -19.69 -33.27
CA LYS A 43 20.59 -19.01 -32.90
C LYS A 43 20.84 -18.93 -31.39
N ASN A 44 20.41 -19.92 -30.62
CA ASN A 44 20.49 -19.96 -29.16
C ASN A 44 21.62 -20.85 -28.60
N GLY A 45 22.18 -21.78 -29.39
CA GLY A 45 23.33 -22.63 -29.05
C GLY A 45 23.10 -23.65 -27.92
N ARG A 46 21.88 -24.21 -27.78
CA ARG A 46 21.56 -25.20 -26.72
C ARG A 46 21.11 -26.55 -27.29
N VAL A 47 21.78 -27.63 -26.88
CA VAL A 47 21.32 -29.02 -27.06
C VAL A 47 20.34 -29.39 -25.94
N ASN A 48 19.11 -29.78 -26.27
CA ASN A 48 18.11 -30.24 -25.31
C ASN A 48 17.88 -31.77 -25.41
N GLY A 49 17.35 -32.39 -24.36
CA GLY A 49 17.56 -33.81 -24.04
C GLY A 49 17.00 -34.88 -25.00
N ASN A 50 16.35 -34.50 -26.11
CA ASN A 50 15.77 -35.43 -27.08
C ASN A 50 16.43 -35.37 -28.48
N GLU A 51 17.45 -34.54 -28.67
CA GLU A 51 18.22 -34.40 -29.91
C GLU A 51 19.25 -35.55 -30.05
N LYS A 52 19.33 -36.20 -31.22
CA LYS A 52 20.19 -37.39 -31.42
C LYS A 52 21.46 -37.10 -32.20
N ASP A 53 21.48 -36.11 -33.09
CA ASP A 53 22.70 -35.63 -33.75
C ASP A 53 22.64 -34.11 -34.02
N PRO A 54 23.47 -33.29 -33.35
CA PRO A 54 23.46 -31.83 -33.51
C PRO A 54 23.96 -31.34 -34.89
N ARG A 55 24.21 -32.26 -35.84
CA ARG A 55 24.62 -31.97 -37.22
C ARG A 55 23.52 -32.26 -38.26
N ASP A 56 22.35 -32.73 -37.82
CA ASP A 56 21.23 -33.10 -38.70
C ASP A 56 19.96 -32.33 -38.31
N GLY A 57 19.77 -31.12 -38.87
CA GLY A 57 18.58 -30.30 -38.64
C GLY A 57 17.23 -30.89 -39.11
N SER A 58 17.19 -32.18 -39.49
CA SER A 58 15.95 -32.91 -39.77
C SER A 58 15.41 -33.70 -38.58
N ASP A 59 16.19 -33.85 -37.50
CA ASP A 59 15.72 -34.46 -36.24
C ASP A 59 15.24 -33.42 -35.20
N ASP A 60 15.27 -32.13 -35.57
CA ASP A 60 14.72 -31.01 -34.82
C ASP A 60 13.19 -31.15 -34.66
N VAL A 61 12.72 -31.09 -33.40
CA VAL A 61 11.32 -31.27 -32.98
C VAL A 61 10.73 -30.01 -32.36
N ASP A 62 11.30 -28.84 -32.67
CA ASP A 62 10.67 -27.58 -32.32
C ASP A 62 9.39 -27.38 -33.16
N ALA A 63 8.24 -27.59 -32.51
CA ALA A 63 6.95 -27.22 -33.08
C ALA A 63 6.97 -25.71 -33.38
N PRO A 64 6.39 -25.25 -34.51
CA PRO A 64 6.28 -23.83 -34.76
C PRO A 64 5.54 -23.19 -33.61
N VAL A 65 6.24 -22.31 -32.89
CA VAL A 65 5.64 -21.40 -31.91
C VAL A 65 4.48 -20.71 -32.63
N GLN A 66 3.26 -21.03 -32.23
CA GLN A 66 2.09 -20.25 -32.63
C GLN A 66 2.41 -18.78 -32.35
N PRO A 67 2.12 -17.84 -33.26
CA PRO A 67 2.30 -16.43 -32.94
C PRO A 67 1.55 -16.14 -31.63
N PRO A 68 2.10 -15.28 -30.76
CA PRO A 68 1.53 -15.05 -29.45
C PRO A 68 0.05 -14.74 -29.62
N THR A 69 -0.80 -15.49 -28.92
CA THR A 69 -2.20 -15.10 -28.75
C THR A 69 -2.11 -13.83 -27.94
N THR A 70 -2.25 -12.70 -28.62
CA THR A 70 -2.04 -11.39 -28.03
C THR A 70 -3.12 -11.15 -27.00
N VAL A 71 -2.74 -11.24 -25.73
CA VAL A 71 -3.65 -10.99 -24.62
C VAL A 71 -3.58 -9.52 -24.26
N LEU A 72 -4.74 -8.85 -24.24
CA LEU A 72 -4.89 -7.51 -23.68
C LEU A 72 -4.49 -7.56 -22.19
N ALA A 73 -3.55 -6.71 -21.79
CA ALA A 73 -3.19 -6.50 -20.40
C ALA A 73 -3.76 -5.15 -19.95
N GLY A 74 -4.58 -5.15 -18.90
CA GLY A 74 -4.91 -3.91 -18.18
C GLY A 74 -3.69 -3.48 -17.36
N THR A 75 -3.32 -2.21 -17.43
CA THR A 75 -2.17 -1.65 -16.71
C THR A 75 -2.63 -0.91 -15.47
N GLY A 76 -2.84 -1.63 -14.36
CA GLY A 76 -3.01 -1.02 -13.04
C GLY A 76 -1.64 -0.71 -12.41
N GLU A 77 -1.29 0.57 -12.26
CA GLU A 77 -0.15 0.99 -11.45
C GLU A 77 -0.46 0.73 -9.96
N ARG A 78 0.22 -0.25 -9.36
CA ARG A 78 0.02 -0.63 -7.96
C ARG A 78 0.53 0.45 -7.00
N VAL A 79 -0.40 1.19 -6.41
CA VAL A 79 -0.20 1.89 -5.14
C VAL A 79 -0.76 1.00 -4.00
N LEU A 80 0.14 0.57 -3.12
CA LEU A 80 0.03 -0.31 -1.94
C LEU A 80 -1.32 -0.23 -1.16
N THR A 81 -1.91 -1.33 -0.65
CA THR A 81 -1.42 -2.10 0.52
C THR A 81 -2.19 -3.41 0.76
N ASP A 82 -1.50 -4.39 1.34
CA ASP A 82 -1.99 -5.65 1.94
C ASP A 82 -3.11 -5.42 2.98
N LEU A 83 -4.20 -6.18 2.89
CA LEU A 83 -5.01 -6.63 4.03
C LEU A 83 -5.77 -7.90 3.64
N ASP A 84 -5.19 -9.07 3.89
CA ASP A 84 -5.95 -10.32 3.90
C ASP A 84 -5.57 -11.20 5.10
N GLY A 85 -6.39 -11.08 6.14
CA GLY A 85 -6.56 -12.08 7.19
C GLY A 85 -7.83 -12.87 6.90
N GLY A 86 -7.68 -14.14 6.53
CA GLY A 86 -8.77 -14.96 6.01
C GLY A 86 -9.86 -15.31 7.03
N LEU A 87 -11.01 -15.75 6.52
CA LEU A 87 -12.02 -16.50 7.27
C LEU A 87 -12.71 -17.52 6.35
N GLY A 88 -12.68 -18.76 6.83
CA GLY A 88 -13.09 -19.95 6.11
C GLY A 88 -14.60 -20.15 5.96
N ALA A 89 -14.88 -21.09 5.07
CA ALA A 89 -16.19 -21.59 4.69
C ALA A 89 -17.06 -22.05 5.88
N ALA A 90 -18.34 -21.64 5.86
CA ALA A 90 -19.45 -22.38 6.46
C ALA A 90 -20.76 -22.02 5.74
N GLY A 91 -21.41 -23.02 5.15
CA GLY A 91 -22.62 -22.84 4.34
C GLY A 91 -23.93 -22.79 5.13
N LEU A 92 -25.03 -22.51 4.42
CA LEU A 92 -26.36 -23.18 4.45
C LEU A 92 -27.37 -22.40 3.51
N PRO A 93 -28.53 -22.99 3.14
CA PRO A 93 -29.11 -22.86 1.80
C PRO A 93 -30.43 -22.09 1.69
N LEU A 94 -30.75 -21.74 0.42
CA LEU A 94 -32.06 -21.65 -0.24
C LEU A 94 -33.26 -20.96 0.46
N LEU A 95 -33.76 -19.89 -0.16
CA LEU A 95 -35.15 -19.87 -0.65
C LEU A 95 -35.35 -18.90 -1.84
N SER A 96 -35.93 -19.49 -2.87
CA SER A 96 -36.28 -18.96 -4.18
C SER A 96 -37.55 -18.10 -4.17
N LEU A 97 -37.60 -17.07 -5.01
CA LEU A 97 -38.80 -16.73 -5.79
C LEU A 97 -38.37 -16.17 -7.16
N LEU A 98 -38.87 -16.83 -8.22
CA LEU A 98 -38.61 -16.59 -9.63
C LEU A 98 -39.45 -15.42 -10.17
N GLY A 99 -38.92 -14.67 -11.15
CA GLY A 99 -39.80 -13.85 -11.99
C GLY A 99 -39.24 -12.82 -12.98
N ALA A 100 -37.97 -12.84 -13.41
CA ALA A 100 -37.55 -12.15 -14.65
C ALA A 100 -36.26 -12.77 -15.22
N ALA A 101 -36.40 -13.69 -16.17
CA ALA A 101 -35.33 -14.19 -17.05
C ALA A 101 -35.16 -13.19 -18.21
N ALA A 102 -33.99 -12.80 -18.70
CA ALA A 102 -32.78 -13.59 -18.94
C ALA A 102 -31.47 -12.76 -18.88
N TRP A 103 -31.44 -11.67 -18.10
CA TRP A 103 -30.23 -10.83 -17.89
C TRP A 103 -29.43 -11.26 -16.63
N PHE A 104 -30.06 -11.97 -15.69
CA PHE A 104 -29.54 -12.22 -14.34
C PHE A 104 -28.75 -13.52 -14.13
N ARG A 105 -28.37 -14.25 -15.19
CA ARG A 105 -27.81 -15.62 -15.03
C ARG A 105 -26.30 -15.67 -14.72
N ARG A 106 -25.55 -14.57 -14.89
CA ARG A 106 -24.11 -14.47 -14.56
C ARG A 106 -23.79 -13.64 -13.30
N ARG A 107 -24.62 -12.66 -12.92
CA ARG A 107 -24.34 -11.71 -11.81
C ARG A 107 -24.79 -12.16 -10.41
N ARG A 108 -24.75 -13.46 -10.10
CA ARG A 108 -25.16 -13.97 -8.76
C ARG A 108 -24.16 -13.63 -7.65
N THR A 109 -22.90 -13.36 -7.99
CA THR A 109 -21.82 -12.97 -7.08
C THR A 109 -21.86 -11.47 -6.72
N ALA A 110 -22.07 -10.57 -7.71
CA ALA A 110 -22.08 -9.12 -7.48
C ALA A 110 -23.14 -8.62 -6.48
N ILE A 111 -24.33 -9.25 -6.47
CA ILE A 111 -25.42 -8.86 -5.55
C ILE A 111 -25.23 -9.43 -4.15
N ALA A 112 -24.49 -10.54 -4.01
CA ALA A 112 -24.13 -11.08 -2.71
C ALA A 112 -23.06 -10.24 -2.01
N VAL A 113 -22.17 -9.59 -2.78
CA VAL A 113 -21.11 -8.70 -2.25
C VAL A 113 -21.69 -7.35 -1.80
N ALA A 114 -22.64 -6.76 -2.53
CA ALA A 114 -23.34 -5.55 -2.08
C ALA A 114 -24.07 -5.73 -0.72
N ALA A 115 -24.55 -6.94 -0.42
CA ALA A 115 -25.12 -7.28 0.88
C ALA A 115 -24.04 -7.51 1.97
N ALA A 116 -22.82 -7.91 1.61
CA ALA A 116 -21.71 -8.11 2.53
C ALA A 116 -21.04 -6.78 2.94
N VAL A 117 -20.94 -5.80 2.02
CA VAL A 117 -20.41 -4.45 2.30
C VAL A 117 -21.30 -3.70 3.30
N GLY A 118 -22.63 -3.91 3.24
CA GLY A 118 -23.55 -3.38 4.26
C GLY A 118 -23.36 -3.98 5.66
N GLY A 119 -22.78 -5.17 5.77
CA GLY A 119 -22.49 -5.83 7.04
C GLY A 119 -21.19 -5.34 7.69
N ALA A 120 -20.14 -5.09 6.91
CA ALA A 120 -18.83 -4.70 7.43
C ALA A 120 -18.80 -3.27 8.00
N VAL A 121 -19.54 -2.32 7.38
CA VAL A 121 -19.63 -0.93 7.88
C VAL A 121 -20.29 -0.85 9.27
N ILE A 122 -21.11 -1.84 9.63
CA ILE A 122 -21.78 -1.88 10.94
C ILE A 122 -20.88 -2.45 12.05
N VAL A 123 -19.84 -3.23 11.72
CA VAL A 123 -19.01 -3.93 12.73
C VAL A 123 -17.85 -3.08 13.28
N ALA A 124 -17.46 -2.00 12.59
CA ALA A 124 -16.30 -1.20 12.98
C ALA A 124 -16.62 0.10 13.77
N ALA A 125 -17.89 0.45 13.98
CA ALA A 125 -18.22 1.65 14.74
C ALA A 125 -18.11 1.39 16.26
N PRO A 126 -17.21 2.07 17.01
CA PRO A 126 -17.19 1.97 18.46
C PRO A 126 -18.52 2.45 19.04
N VAL A 127 -18.98 1.72 20.07
CA VAL A 127 -20.27 1.87 20.79
C VAL A 127 -20.38 3.20 21.58
N GLN A 128 -19.61 4.23 21.24
CA GLN A 128 -19.52 5.49 21.99
C GLN A 128 -19.38 6.77 21.14
N ALA A 129 -19.70 6.75 19.84
CA ALA A 129 -19.79 7.99 19.07
C ALA A 129 -21.21 8.56 19.14
N GLU A 130 -21.43 9.55 20.00
CA GLU A 130 -22.58 10.45 19.82
C GLU A 130 -22.41 11.17 18.46
N GLN A 131 -23.35 11.01 17.53
CA GLN A 131 -23.66 11.92 16.38
C GLN A 131 -23.32 11.50 14.94
N GLY A 132 -22.92 10.25 14.63
CA GLY A 132 -22.77 9.86 13.21
C GLY A 132 -24.08 9.43 12.53
N GLU A 133 -24.29 9.81 11.27
CA GLU A 133 -25.47 9.42 10.47
C GLU A 133 -25.11 8.37 9.42
N VAL A 134 -25.91 7.30 9.31
CA VAL A 134 -25.78 6.32 8.22
C VAL A 134 -26.55 6.84 7.01
N TYR A 135 -25.99 6.70 5.82
CA TYR A 135 -26.67 7.09 4.58
C TYR A 135 -26.53 6.05 3.48
N PHE A 136 -27.56 5.94 2.64
CA PHE A 136 -27.59 5.09 1.47
C PHE A 136 -27.76 5.96 0.23
N GLY A 137 -27.04 5.65 -0.84
CA GLY A 137 -27.15 6.33 -2.12
C GLY A 137 -27.27 5.39 -3.30
N LEU A 138 -28.00 5.86 -4.31
CA LEU A 138 -28.13 5.20 -5.61
C LEU A 138 -28.02 6.26 -6.72
N GLY A 139 -27.29 5.94 -7.77
CA GLY A 139 -27.03 6.87 -8.86
C GLY A 139 -26.74 6.19 -10.18
N GLY A 140 -26.71 7.01 -11.22
CA GLY A 140 -26.36 6.61 -12.58
C GLY A 140 -25.55 7.70 -13.24
N GLY A 141 -24.79 7.32 -14.26
CA GLY A 141 -23.81 8.21 -14.86
C GLY A 141 -23.32 7.72 -16.20
N VAL A 142 -22.36 8.45 -16.75
CA VAL A 142 -21.61 8.06 -17.93
C VAL A 142 -20.18 7.72 -17.53
N SER A 143 -19.69 6.61 -18.03
CA SER A 143 -18.31 6.20 -17.86
C SER A 143 -17.49 6.59 -19.08
N ARG A 144 -16.17 6.69 -18.88
CA ARG A 144 -15.19 6.65 -19.96
C ARG A 144 -14.24 5.51 -19.67
N LEU A 145 -14.07 4.63 -20.65
CA LEU A 145 -13.41 3.34 -20.58
C LEU A 145 -12.37 3.24 -21.71
N GLU A 146 -11.10 3.33 -21.36
CA GLU A 146 -9.98 3.39 -22.32
C GLU A 146 -9.01 2.23 -22.11
N PRO A 147 -9.37 0.97 -22.42
CA PRO A 147 -8.46 -0.17 -22.25
C PRO A 147 -7.16 0.00 -23.04
N ASP A 148 -6.02 -0.37 -22.44
CA ASP A 148 -4.72 -0.37 -23.13
C ASP A 148 -4.72 -1.31 -24.35
N GLN A 149 -4.26 -0.78 -25.48
CA GLN A 149 -4.19 -1.44 -26.78
C GLN A 149 -2.76 -1.80 -27.19
N ASN A 150 -1.75 -1.42 -26.39
CA ASN A 150 -0.34 -1.58 -26.75
C ASN A 150 0.03 -3.04 -27.05
N GLY A 151 0.62 -3.24 -28.22
CA GLY A 151 1.02 -4.56 -28.68
C GLY A 151 -0.11 -5.43 -29.23
N THR A 152 -1.35 -4.92 -29.34
CA THR A 152 -2.53 -5.69 -29.81
C THR A 152 -3.10 -5.23 -31.15
N SER A 153 -3.88 -6.10 -31.82
CA SER A 153 -4.60 -5.79 -33.07
C SER A 153 -6.01 -5.23 -32.84
N PHE A 154 -6.38 -4.94 -31.59
CA PHE A 154 -7.67 -4.39 -31.22
C PHE A 154 -7.68 -2.86 -31.31
N VAL A 155 -8.78 -2.29 -31.79
CA VAL A 155 -9.05 -0.85 -31.86
C VAL A 155 -10.30 -0.56 -31.04
N LEU A 156 -10.22 0.42 -30.14
CA LEU A 156 -11.38 0.91 -29.37
C LEU A 156 -12.37 1.61 -30.31
N GLU A 157 -13.62 1.16 -30.29
CA GLU A 157 -14.70 1.70 -31.13
C GLU A 157 -15.62 2.64 -30.35
N ASP A 158 -15.93 2.28 -29.11
CA ASP A 158 -16.71 3.11 -28.19
C ASP A 158 -16.05 3.07 -26.80
N ASP A 159 -15.71 4.26 -26.30
CA ASP A 159 -15.04 4.48 -25.02
C ASP A 159 -16.00 4.97 -23.94
N SER A 160 -17.32 4.98 -24.19
CA SER A 160 -18.29 5.50 -23.22
C SER A 160 -19.54 4.63 -23.08
N ASP A 161 -20.00 4.44 -21.85
CA ASP A 161 -21.24 3.70 -21.59
C ASP A 161 -22.00 4.30 -20.40
N VAL A 162 -23.23 3.85 -20.19
CA VAL A 162 -24.07 4.23 -19.06
C VAL A 162 -23.84 3.28 -17.90
N GLY A 163 -23.38 3.83 -16.78
CA GLY A 163 -23.14 3.09 -15.56
C GLY A 163 -24.16 3.38 -14.46
N PHE A 164 -24.15 2.54 -13.42
CA PHE A 164 -24.89 2.75 -12.18
C PHE A 164 -23.96 2.63 -10.97
N LYS A 165 -24.33 3.26 -9.87
CA LYS A 165 -23.61 3.20 -8.61
C LYS A 165 -24.56 3.07 -7.43
N VAL A 166 -24.19 2.23 -6.47
CA VAL A 166 -24.87 2.07 -5.19
C VAL A 166 -23.82 2.15 -4.08
N PHE A 167 -24.14 2.87 -3.00
CA PHE A 167 -23.20 3.05 -1.91
C PHE A 167 -23.89 3.17 -0.55
N LEU A 168 -23.17 2.73 0.48
CA LEU A 168 -23.54 2.88 1.88
C LEU A 168 -22.41 3.62 2.59
N GLY A 169 -22.73 4.72 3.25
CA GLY A 169 -21.75 5.50 4.00
C GLY A 169 -22.19 5.84 5.41
N TYR A 170 -21.21 6.29 6.18
CA TYR A 170 -21.37 6.74 7.56
C TYR A 170 -20.65 8.07 7.73
N ASP A 171 -21.41 9.11 8.12
CA ASP A 171 -20.89 10.41 8.47
C ASP A 171 -20.26 10.31 9.87
N ILE A 172 -18.92 10.28 9.95
CA ILE A 172 -18.17 10.19 11.22
C ILE A 172 -18.18 11.55 11.91
N THR A 173 -17.99 12.62 11.14
CA THR A 173 -18.11 14.01 11.57
C THR A 173 -18.81 14.82 10.49
N LYS A 174 -19.12 16.09 10.76
CA LYS A 174 -19.64 17.02 9.74
C LYS A 174 -18.70 17.26 8.53
N HIS A 175 -17.45 16.81 8.63
CA HIS A 175 -16.41 16.99 7.60
C HIS A 175 -15.87 15.68 7.04
N LEU A 176 -16.14 14.55 7.70
CA LEU A 176 -15.51 13.28 7.36
C LEU A 176 -16.56 12.18 7.33
N SER A 177 -16.60 11.46 6.21
CA SER A 177 -17.47 10.31 6.01
C SER A 177 -16.65 9.16 5.44
N VAL A 178 -17.12 7.93 5.68
CA VAL A 178 -16.59 6.71 5.04
C VAL A 178 -17.69 6.06 4.21
N GLU A 179 -17.36 5.57 3.02
CA GLU A 179 -18.33 5.05 2.05
C GLU A 179 -17.82 3.77 1.40
N GLY A 180 -18.60 2.69 1.50
CA GLY A 180 -18.43 1.50 0.67
C GLY A 180 -19.35 1.57 -0.55
N TYR A 181 -18.84 1.27 -1.74
CA TYR A 181 -19.59 1.40 -2.99
C TYR A 181 -19.42 0.22 -3.94
N PHE A 182 -20.40 0.06 -4.82
CA PHE A 182 -20.36 -0.78 -6.01
C PHE A 182 -20.82 0.06 -7.21
N ALA A 183 -20.05 0.04 -8.30
CA ALA A 183 -20.36 0.75 -9.54
C ALA A 183 -20.21 -0.19 -10.73
N GLY A 184 -21.28 -0.39 -11.50
CA GLY A 184 -21.16 -1.01 -12.83
C GLY A 184 -20.95 0.10 -13.84
N LEU A 185 -19.78 0.16 -14.48
CA LEU A 185 -19.40 1.24 -15.39
C LEU A 185 -19.87 1.01 -16.82
N GLY A 186 -20.40 -0.17 -17.13
CA GLY A 186 -20.80 -0.53 -18.50
C GLY A 186 -19.66 -1.24 -19.22
N SER A 187 -19.58 -1.08 -20.53
CA SER A 187 -18.67 -1.85 -21.38
C SER A 187 -17.90 -1.01 -22.39
N ALA A 188 -16.65 -1.38 -22.65
CA ALA A 188 -15.84 -0.84 -23.74
C ALA A 188 -15.94 -1.76 -24.96
N THR A 189 -16.25 -1.21 -26.13
CA THR A 189 -16.37 -2.00 -27.36
C THR A 189 -15.07 -1.97 -28.15
N MET A 190 -14.50 -3.15 -28.39
CA MET A 190 -13.23 -3.36 -29.09
C MET A 190 -13.48 -4.08 -30.43
N ARG A 191 -12.77 -3.68 -31.48
CA ARG A 191 -12.80 -4.36 -32.79
C ARG A 191 -11.41 -4.88 -33.18
N SER A 192 -11.33 -6.13 -33.60
CA SER A 192 -10.17 -6.71 -34.27
C SER A 192 -10.54 -7.24 -35.65
N SER A 193 -9.60 -7.15 -36.60
CA SER A 193 -9.73 -7.77 -37.91
C SER A 193 -9.71 -9.29 -37.89
N GLU A 194 -9.22 -9.90 -36.80
CA GLU A 194 -9.04 -11.36 -36.67
C GLU A 194 -10.21 -12.04 -35.96
N THR A 195 -10.76 -11.42 -34.91
CA THR A 195 -11.81 -12.01 -34.05
C THR A 195 -13.17 -11.30 -34.13
N GLY A 196 -13.25 -10.14 -34.79
CA GLY A 196 -14.48 -9.35 -34.89
C GLY A 196 -14.64 -8.33 -33.74
N VAL A 197 -15.88 -8.05 -33.34
CA VAL A 197 -16.20 -7.09 -32.28
C VAL A 197 -16.37 -7.83 -30.95
N GLY A 198 -15.77 -7.31 -29.88
CA GLY A 198 -15.91 -7.80 -28.51
C GLY A 198 -16.16 -6.66 -27.54
N GLU A 199 -16.77 -6.97 -26.40
CA GLU A 199 -17.07 -6.01 -25.32
C GLU A 199 -16.31 -6.42 -24.05
N ILE A 200 -15.82 -5.44 -23.30
CA ILE A 200 -15.20 -5.62 -21.98
C ILE A 200 -16.08 -4.90 -20.96
N ASP A 201 -16.72 -5.65 -20.08
CA ASP A 201 -17.52 -5.14 -18.97
C ASP A 201 -16.62 -4.68 -17.81
N TYR A 202 -16.95 -3.56 -17.18
CA TYR A 202 -16.25 -3.01 -16.02
C TYR A 202 -17.21 -2.89 -14.82
N ASP A 203 -16.92 -3.63 -13.75
CA ASP A 203 -17.59 -3.51 -12.46
C ASP A 203 -16.54 -3.14 -11.38
N VAL A 204 -16.86 -2.20 -10.49
CA VAL A 204 -15.93 -1.71 -9.47
C VAL A 204 -16.56 -1.79 -8.10
N PHE A 205 -15.84 -2.31 -7.12
CA PHE A 205 -16.23 -2.22 -5.72
C PHE A 205 -15.09 -1.61 -4.89
N GLY A 206 -15.42 -0.77 -3.91
CA GLY A 206 -14.38 -0.06 -3.16
C GLY A 206 -14.85 0.56 -1.86
N LEU A 207 -13.89 1.14 -1.15
CA LEU A 207 -14.05 1.84 0.12
C LEU A 207 -13.32 3.18 0.05
N GLU A 208 -14.01 4.27 0.39
CA GLU A 208 -13.50 5.64 0.27
C GLU A 208 -13.74 6.44 1.55
N ALA A 209 -12.81 7.34 1.84
CA ALA A 209 -13.02 8.44 2.79
C ALA A 209 -13.40 9.71 2.03
N LEU A 210 -14.43 10.41 2.50
CA LEU A 210 -14.92 11.65 1.92
C LEU A 210 -14.66 12.80 2.89
N PHE A 211 -14.05 13.87 2.39
CA PHE A 211 -13.84 15.09 3.14
C PHE A 211 -14.75 16.21 2.63
N HIS A 212 -15.70 16.64 3.46
CA HIS A 212 -16.69 17.67 3.16
C HIS A 212 -16.23 19.05 3.62
N ILE A 213 -16.24 20.00 2.68
CA ILE A 213 -16.08 21.43 2.93
C ILE A 213 -17.51 22.04 2.91
N PRO A 214 -18.12 22.27 4.08
CA PRO A 214 -19.45 22.83 4.16
C PRO A 214 -19.45 24.27 3.65
N ASN A 215 -20.34 24.59 2.72
CA ASN A 215 -20.55 25.94 2.23
C ASN A 215 -21.93 26.43 2.65
N ASN A 216 -21.98 27.19 3.75
CA ASN A 216 -23.18 27.43 4.53
C ASN A 216 -24.09 28.56 4.00
N SER A 217 -24.37 28.61 2.69
CA SER A 217 -25.33 29.60 2.15
C SER A 217 -26.67 29.00 1.71
N GLN A 218 -26.74 27.75 1.22
CA GLN A 218 -28.01 27.15 0.73
C GLN A 218 -28.08 25.60 0.81
N GLY A 219 -27.37 24.94 1.74
CA GLY A 219 -27.39 23.47 1.85
C GLY A 219 -26.51 22.75 0.82
N PHE A 220 -25.49 23.43 0.29
CA PHE A 220 -24.47 22.85 -0.58
C PHE A 220 -23.22 22.46 0.21
N SER A 221 -22.63 21.33 -0.14
CA SER A 221 -21.28 20.94 0.29
C SER A 221 -20.45 20.55 -0.92
N VAL A 222 -19.19 20.98 -0.90
CA VAL A 222 -18.15 20.48 -1.81
C VAL A 222 -17.43 19.36 -1.09
N PHE A 223 -17.07 18.28 -1.78
CA PHE A 223 -16.27 17.23 -1.17
C PHE A 223 -15.19 16.72 -2.12
N GLY A 224 -14.11 16.25 -1.52
CA GLY A 224 -13.12 15.39 -2.17
C GLY A 224 -13.19 13.99 -1.55
N LYS A 225 -12.82 12.97 -2.31
CA LYS A 225 -12.76 11.59 -1.83
C LYS A 225 -11.52 10.88 -2.31
N LEU A 226 -11.03 9.99 -1.46
CA LEU A 226 -9.86 9.16 -1.71
C LEU A 226 -10.11 7.79 -1.09
N GLY A 227 -9.75 6.74 -1.80
CA GLY A 227 -9.94 5.38 -1.30
C GLY A 227 -9.25 4.34 -2.16
N PHE A 228 -9.74 3.12 -2.01
CA PHE A 228 -9.27 1.97 -2.77
C PHE A 228 -10.47 1.28 -3.42
N GLY A 229 -10.30 0.89 -4.67
CA GLY A 229 -11.27 0.14 -5.45
C GLY A 229 -10.61 -1.09 -6.07
N ASN A 230 -11.41 -2.11 -6.32
CA ASN A 230 -11.03 -3.24 -7.15
C ASN A 230 -11.88 -3.16 -8.41
N VAL A 231 -11.21 -3.16 -9.56
CA VAL A 231 -11.86 -3.18 -10.87
C VAL A 231 -11.89 -4.63 -11.34
N ASP A 232 -13.09 -5.16 -11.51
CA ASP A 232 -13.37 -6.47 -12.08
C ASP A 232 -13.71 -6.27 -13.56
N THR A 233 -12.97 -6.93 -14.44
CA THR A 233 -13.14 -6.84 -15.90
C THR A 233 -13.56 -8.19 -16.47
N GLY A 234 -14.61 -8.19 -17.29
CA GLY A 234 -15.22 -9.40 -17.85
C GLY A 234 -15.40 -9.34 -19.37
N SER A 235 -15.19 -10.45 -20.08
CA SER A 235 -15.61 -10.58 -21.49
C SER A 235 -16.05 -12.00 -21.81
N GLY A 236 -17.11 -12.13 -22.63
CA GLY A 236 -17.62 -13.41 -23.13
C GLY A 236 -17.15 -13.77 -24.54
N THR A 237 -16.45 -12.87 -25.24
CA THR A 237 -16.29 -12.93 -26.71
C THR A 237 -14.84 -12.80 -27.16
N ILE A 238 -13.98 -12.18 -26.35
CA ILE A 238 -12.54 -12.02 -26.62
C ILE A 238 -11.70 -12.62 -25.49
N PRO A 239 -10.56 -13.27 -25.78
CA PRO A 239 -9.61 -13.70 -24.75
C PRO A 239 -8.83 -12.48 -24.24
N PHE A 240 -8.99 -12.14 -22.97
CA PHE A 240 -8.25 -11.09 -22.25
C PHE A 240 -7.72 -11.67 -20.93
N LEU A 241 -6.68 -11.06 -20.37
CA LEU A 241 -6.19 -11.41 -19.02
C LEU A 241 -7.14 -10.72 -18.03
N GLU A 242 -7.91 -11.52 -17.32
CA GLU A 242 -8.70 -11.07 -16.18
C GLU A 242 -7.71 -10.70 -15.06
N VAL A 243 -7.59 -9.40 -14.79
CA VAL A 243 -6.71 -8.87 -13.74
C VAL A 243 -7.62 -8.25 -12.69
N GLU A 244 -7.69 -8.88 -11.53
CA GLU A 244 -8.22 -8.28 -10.31
C GLU A 244 -7.09 -7.45 -9.68
N ASP A 245 -7.12 -6.13 -9.85
CA ASP A 245 -6.17 -5.23 -9.21
C ASP A 245 -6.86 -4.28 -8.25
N SER A 246 -6.22 -4.06 -7.09
CA SER A 246 -6.60 -3.04 -6.13
C SER A 246 -5.85 -1.76 -6.46
N GLN A 247 -6.57 -0.66 -6.59
CA GLN A 247 -6.05 0.63 -7.04
C GLN A 247 -6.59 1.79 -6.21
N VAL A 248 -5.86 2.89 -6.20
CA VAL A 248 -6.29 4.12 -5.52
C VAL A 248 -7.35 4.82 -6.35
N THR A 249 -8.47 5.14 -5.73
CA THR A 249 -9.56 5.88 -6.35
C THR A 249 -9.60 7.29 -5.80
N ALA A 250 -9.93 8.24 -6.65
CA ALA A 250 -10.06 9.64 -6.26
C ALA A 250 -11.30 10.25 -6.90
N GLY A 251 -11.91 11.22 -6.21
CA GLY A 251 -13.05 11.92 -6.79
C GLY A 251 -13.32 13.26 -6.15
N LEU A 252 -14.16 14.01 -6.83
CA LEU A 252 -14.60 15.33 -6.41
C LEU A 252 -16.06 15.52 -6.77
N GLY A 253 -16.79 16.21 -5.92
CA GLY A 253 -18.20 16.40 -6.16
C GLY A 253 -18.86 17.49 -5.35
N LEU A 254 -20.12 17.68 -5.67
CA LEU A 254 -21.03 18.62 -5.05
C LEU A 254 -22.24 17.85 -4.54
N GLU A 255 -22.64 18.13 -3.31
CA GLU A 255 -23.86 17.59 -2.74
C GLU A 255 -24.78 18.73 -2.31
N HIS A 256 -26.06 18.62 -2.68
CA HIS A 256 -27.11 19.53 -2.24
C HIS A 256 -28.14 18.78 -1.40
N GLN A 257 -28.37 19.27 -0.19
CA GLN A 257 -29.33 18.67 0.75
C GLN A 257 -30.68 19.39 0.68
N PHE A 258 -31.74 18.64 0.36
CA PHE A 258 -33.11 19.15 0.31
C PHE A 258 -33.82 19.01 1.67
N LYS A 259 -34.86 19.82 1.84
CA LYS A 259 -35.82 19.66 2.94
C LYS A 259 -36.50 18.30 2.82
N GLY A 260 -36.41 17.47 3.87
CA GLY A 260 -36.93 16.09 3.87
C GLY A 260 -35.84 15.00 4.00
N GLY A 261 -34.58 15.38 4.19
CA GLY A 261 -33.48 14.45 4.47
C GLY A 261 -33.09 13.61 3.25
N VAL A 262 -33.29 14.16 2.05
CA VAL A 262 -32.80 13.60 0.78
C VAL A 262 -31.77 14.58 0.22
N SER A 263 -30.66 14.08 -0.26
CA SER A 263 -29.64 14.87 -0.96
C SER A 263 -29.50 14.42 -2.41
N LEU A 264 -29.05 15.32 -3.27
CA LEU A 264 -28.59 15.01 -4.63
C LEU A 264 -27.09 15.30 -4.71
N ARG A 265 -26.33 14.34 -5.22
CA ARG A 265 -24.88 14.39 -5.36
C ARG A 265 -24.50 14.29 -6.83
N GLY A 266 -23.74 15.24 -7.32
CA GLY A 266 -23.00 15.12 -8.59
C GLY A 266 -21.54 14.85 -8.27
N GLU A 267 -20.96 13.81 -8.86
CA GLU A 267 -19.57 13.43 -8.61
C GLU A 267 -18.86 13.04 -9.91
N TYR A 268 -17.59 13.43 -9.99
CA TYR A 268 -16.63 12.85 -10.91
C TYR A 268 -15.68 11.96 -10.12
N GLN A 269 -15.49 10.73 -10.57
CA GLN A 269 -14.68 9.72 -9.91
C GLN A 269 -13.73 9.09 -10.92
N TYR A 270 -12.46 9.03 -10.54
CA TYR A 270 -11.38 8.36 -11.24
C TYR A 270 -11.09 7.05 -10.50
N PHE A 271 -11.16 5.94 -11.23
CA PHE A 271 -10.84 4.61 -10.71
C PHE A 271 -9.48 4.13 -11.19
N ASP A 272 -9.18 4.34 -12.47
CA ASP A 272 -7.90 4.03 -13.10
C ASP A 272 -7.60 5.00 -14.25
N GLU A 273 -6.42 4.89 -14.85
CA GLU A 273 -6.08 5.51 -16.14
C GLU A 273 -7.17 5.20 -17.17
N ASP A 274 -7.66 3.97 -17.16
CA ASP A 274 -8.61 3.43 -18.13
C ASP A 274 -10.08 3.61 -17.71
N ALA A 275 -10.40 4.06 -16.48
CA ALA A 275 -11.76 4.04 -15.97
C ALA A 275 -12.15 5.30 -15.17
N GLN A 276 -13.07 6.07 -15.73
CA GLN A 276 -13.61 7.30 -15.14
C GLN A 276 -15.13 7.29 -15.14
N PHE A 277 -15.77 7.95 -14.18
CA PHE A 277 -17.22 7.97 -14.05
C PHE A 277 -17.75 9.31 -13.56
N LEU A 278 -18.66 9.89 -14.34
CA LEU A 278 -19.41 11.09 -13.98
C LEU A 278 -20.84 10.67 -13.62
N SER A 279 -21.21 10.83 -12.34
CA SER A 279 -22.45 10.28 -11.81
C SER A 279 -23.33 11.33 -11.13
N VAL A 280 -24.64 11.08 -11.14
CA VAL A 280 -25.63 11.79 -10.34
C VAL A 280 -26.35 10.77 -9.46
N SER A 281 -26.33 11.01 -8.15
CA SER A 281 -26.83 10.09 -7.12
C SER A 281 -27.83 10.76 -6.20
N ALA A 282 -28.90 10.04 -5.87
CA ALA A 282 -29.83 10.41 -4.81
C ALA A 282 -29.42 9.72 -3.51
N ILE A 283 -29.40 10.47 -2.40
CA ILE A 283 -28.91 9.99 -1.10
C ILE A 283 -29.99 10.17 -0.05
N LYS A 284 -30.19 9.14 0.77
CA LYS A 284 -31.04 9.18 1.96
C LYS A 284 -30.20 9.00 3.21
N ARG A 285 -30.23 9.99 4.11
CA ARG A 285 -29.63 9.87 5.44
C ARG A 285 -30.66 9.35 6.45
N PHE A 286 -30.23 8.44 7.31
CA PHE A 286 -31.01 7.81 8.35
C PHE A 286 -30.39 8.20 9.70
N GLY A 287 -30.95 9.20 10.37
CA GLY A 287 -30.37 9.67 11.64
C GLY A 287 -30.83 11.01 12.22
N GLY A 288 -31.88 11.65 11.70
CA GLY A 288 -32.26 13.01 12.14
C GLY A 288 -33.51 13.10 13.04
N GLU A 289 -33.32 12.98 14.35
CA GLU A 289 -33.80 13.96 15.36
C GLU A 289 -33.20 13.59 16.73
N LYS A 290 -32.18 14.35 17.20
CA LYS A 290 -31.79 14.32 18.62
C LYS A 290 -33.00 14.85 19.43
N PRO A 291 -33.39 14.22 20.54
CA PRO A 291 -34.36 14.81 21.46
C PRO A 291 -33.86 16.19 21.84
N THR A 292 -34.67 17.22 21.58
CA THR A 292 -34.43 18.56 22.11
C THR A 292 -34.24 18.41 23.62
N PRO A 293 -33.13 18.87 24.22
CA PRO A 293 -33.08 19.02 25.66
C PRO A 293 -34.32 19.83 26.06
N PRO A 294 -35.06 19.43 27.12
CA PRO A 294 -36.22 20.18 27.54
C PRO A 294 -35.82 21.66 27.73
N PRO A 295 -36.68 22.62 27.34
CA PRO A 295 -36.36 24.03 27.49
C PRO A 295 -35.97 24.29 28.95
N ILE A 296 -34.80 24.88 29.14
CA ILE A 296 -34.41 25.43 30.44
C ILE A 296 -35.50 26.43 30.81
N ILE A 297 -36.27 26.13 31.86
CA ILE A 297 -37.20 27.08 32.46
C ILE A 297 -36.34 28.16 33.10
N ILE A 298 -36.21 29.30 32.43
CA ILE A 298 -35.65 30.50 33.03
C ILE A 298 -36.71 30.99 34.04
N GLU A 299 -36.43 30.83 35.33
CA GLU A 299 -37.21 31.48 36.38
C GLU A 299 -37.18 33.00 36.15
N PRO A 300 -38.29 33.72 36.38
CA PRO A 300 -38.33 35.17 36.19
C PRO A 300 -37.33 35.87 37.13
N PRO A 301 -36.76 37.01 36.72
CA PRO A 301 -35.79 37.75 37.52
C PRO A 301 -36.43 38.22 38.83
N VAL A 302 -35.86 37.79 39.95
CA VAL A 302 -36.13 38.36 41.27
C VAL A 302 -35.58 39.79 41.28
N THR A 303 -36.41 40.72 41.74
CA THR A 303 -36.09 42.13 41.93
C THR A 303 -34.96 42.30 42.96
N PRO A 304 -34.02 43.24 42.77
CA PRO A 304 -32.95 43.47 43.74
C PRO A 304 -33.47 44.19 45.01
N PRO A 305 -33.10 43.73 46.22
CA PRO A 305 -33.24 44.48 47.47
C PRO A 305 -32.18 45.61 47.60
N PRO A 306 -32.36 46.57 48.54
CA PRO A 306 -31.76 47.92 48.55
C PRO A 306 -30.22 48.01 48.78
N PRO A 307 -29.61 49.21 48.59
CA PRO A 307 -28.15 49.44 48.52
C PRO A 307 -27.33 49.14 49.81
N PRO A 308 -25.99 49.00 49.66
CA PRO A 308 -25.12 48.20 50.54
C PRO A 308 -24.49 48.93 51.75
N PRO A 309 -23.99 48.17 52.74
CA PRO A 309 -23.11 48.65 53.83
C PRO A 309 -21.72 49.09 53.34
N PRO A 310 -20.95 49.84 54.16
CA PRO A 310 -19.71 50.51 53.75
C PRO A 310 -18.58 49.56 53.31
N PRO A 311 -17.62 50.04 52.48
CA PRO A 311 -16.68 49.20 51.76
C PRO A 311 -15.68 48.48 52.70
N PRO A 312 -15.38 47.19 52.44
CA PRO A 312 -14.25 46.50 53.04
C PRO A 312 -12.91 46.99 52.46
N PRO A 313 -11.79 46.77 53.19
CA PRO A 313 -10.44 47.15 52.74
C PRO A 313 -10.10 46.55 51.37
N PRO A 314 -9.18 47.18 50.60
CA PRO A 314 -8.88 46.78 49.24
C PRO A 314 -8.56 45.30 49.15
N ALA A 315 -9.31 44.62 48.28
CA ALA A 315 -9.07 43.22 47.94
C ALA A 315 -7.65 43.08 47.38
N PRO A 316 -6.94 41.97 47.69
CA PRO A 316 -5.70 41.65 47.01
C PRO A 316 -5.94 41.64 45.50
N GLU A 317 -4.97 42.17 44.75
CA GLU A 317 -5.02 42.21 43.28
C GLU A 317 -5.32 40.80 42.74
N PRO A 318 -6.16 40.69 41.68
CA PRO A 318 -6.43 39.39 41.09
C PRO A 318 -5.12 38.76 40.65
N VAL A 319 -4.84 37.58 41.19
CA VAL A 319 -3.65 36.81 40.80
C VAL A 319 -3.80 36.49 39.32
N LYS A 320 -2.81 36.88 38.53
CA LYS A 320 -2.81 36.72 37.08
C LYS A 320 -2.32 35.31 36.72
N ASP A 321 -2.85 34.80 35.61
CA ASP A 321 -2.37 33.64 34.88
C ASP A 321 -2.00 34.18 33.48
N SER A 322 -0.71 34.25 33.20
CA SER A 322 -0.16 34.99 32.06
C SER A 322 -0.22 34.21 30.75
N ASP A 323 -0.07 32.90 30.80
CA ASP A 323 -0.11 32.01 29.64
C ASP A 323 -1.40 31.19 29.55
N ASN A 324 -2.29 31.28 30.55
CA ASN A 324 -3.62 30.65 30.61
C ASN A 324 -3.57 29.12 30.52
N ASP A 325 -2.56 28.52 31.14
CA ASP A 325 -2.40 27.07 31.26
C ASP A 325 -3.18 26.48 32.46
N GLY A 326 -3.76 27.33 33.31
CA GLY A 326 -4.54 26.96 34.49
C GLY A 326 -3.76 27.02 35.80
N VAL A 327 -2.48 27.39 35.78
CA VAL A 327 -1.63 27.64 36.95
C VAL A 327 -1.33 29.14 37.05
N LEU A 328 -1.63 29.71 38.23
CA LEU A 328 -1.43 31.15 38.45
C LEU A 328 0.07 31.51 38.46
N ASP A 329 0.44 32.70 37.98
CA ASP A 329 1.82 33.19 37.85
C ASP A 329 2.71 32.96 39.10
N PRO A 330 2.24 33.09 40.36
CA PRO A 330 3.07 32.83 41.53
C PRO A 330 3.36 31.34 41.81
N GLN A 331 2.56 30.44 41.25
CA GLN A 331 2.68 28.98 41.37
C GLN A 331 3.28 28.34 40.11
N ASP A 332 3.29 29.08 39.01
CA ASP A 332 3.77 28.63 37.71
C ASP A 332 5.29 28.78 37.57
N LYS A 333 5.95 27.67 37.26
CA LYS A 333 7.39 27.59 37.00
C LYS A 333 7.72 27.69 35.51
N CYS A 334 6.72 27.56 34.64
CA CYS A 334 6.82 27.50 33.19
C CYS A 334 5.87 28.54 32.55
N PRO A 335 6.18 29.85 32.65
CA PRO A 335 5.29 30.99 32.35
C PRO A 335 4.99 31.24 30.87
N THR A 336 5.24 30.25 30.02
CA THR A 336 5.04 30.31 28.57
C THR A 336 4.50 29.00 28.02
N THR A 337 3.79 28.21 28.84
CA THR A 337 3.20 26.96 28.38
C THR A 337 2.03 27.26 27.44
N PRO A 338 1.98 26.64 26.24
CA PRO A 338 0.90 26.91 25.30
C PRO A 338 -0.49 26.53 25.86
N VAL A 339 -1.47 27.41 25.69
CA VAL A 339 -2.87 27.16 26.09
C VAL A 339 -3.37 25.83 25.53
N GLY A 340 -3.91 24.99 26.41
CA GLY A 340 -4.49 23.69 26.05
C GLY A 340 -3.52 22.50 26.17
N VAL A 341 -2.23 22.76 26.46
CA VAL A 341 -1.28 21.71 26.86
C VAL A 341 -1.62 21.23 28.27
N GLN A 342 -1.55 19.91 28.49
CA GLN A 342 -1.69 19.36 29.84
C GLN A 342 -0.43 19.68 30.67
N VAL A 343 -0.64 20.29 31.82
CA VAL A 343 0.43 20.69 32.75
C VAL A 343 0.29 20.02 34.11
N ASP A 344 1.41 19.93 34.84
CA ASP A 344 1.41 19.52 36.23
C ASP A 344 1.03 20.67 37.18
N GLY A 345 1.04 20.42 38.49
CA GLY A 345 0.70 21.43 39.51
C GLY A 345 1.67 22.62 39.59
N SER A 346 2.70 22.67 38.74
CA SER A 346 3.65 23.77 38.62
C SER A 346 3.63 24.47 37.26
N GLY A 347 2.63 24.21 36.40
CA GLY A 347 2.45 24.87 35.11
C GLY A 347 3.36 24.33 34.00
N CYS A 348 4.09 23.26 34.26
CA CYS A 348 5.01 22.68 33.29
C CYS A 348 4.33 21.51 32.55
N ALA A 349 4.56 21.43 31.24
CA ALA A 349 4.06 20.33 30.41
C ALA A 349 4.52 18.97 30.96
N ILE A 350 3.62 17.99 30.90
CA ILE A 350 3.89 16.63 31.40
C ILE A 350 4.59 15.76 30.35
N ASP A 351 5.46 14.88 30.83
CA ASP A 351 6.00 13.72 30.11
C ASP A 351 5.33 12.48 30.73
N ARG A 352 4.48 11.81 29.95
CA ARG A 352 3.56 10.79 30.46
C ARG A 352 4.21 9.43 30.62
N ASP A 353 5.06 9.03 29.68
CA ASP A 353 5.73 7.74 29.68
C ASP A 353 7.18 7.82 30.21
N GLY A 354 7.68 9.03 30.42
CA GLY A 354 8.94 9.29 31.12
C GLY A 354 10.16 9.04 30.24
N ASP A 355 10.02 9.14 28.92
CA ASP A 355 11.11 8.92 27.97
C ASP A 355 12.02 10.13 27.77
N GLY A 356 11.65 11.29 28.36
CA GLY A 356 12.38 12.55 28.29
C GLY A 356 11.85 13.53 27.25
N VAL A 357 10.82 13.18 26.47
CA VAL A 357 10.11 14.04 25.53
C VAL A 357 8.76 14.43 26.10
N LEU A 358 8.47 15.74 26.14
CA LEU A 358 7.21 16.23 26.69
C LEU A 358 6.05 15.86 25.75
N ASN A 359 4.87 15.51 26.29
CA ASN A 359 3.70 15.09 25.51
C ASN A 359 3.35 15.95 24.28
N PRO A 360 3.48 17.30 24.30
CA PRO A 360 3.19 18.11 23.11
C PRO A 360 4.15 17.89 21.94
N ASN A 361 5.34 17.36 22.21
CA ASN A 361 6.41 17.09 21.25
C ASN A 361 6.64 15.59 21.03
N ASP A 362 5.89 14.74 21.74
CA ASP A 362 6.03 13.29 21.72
C ASP A 362 5.01 12.67 20.74
N GLN A 363 5.53 12.04 19.69
CA GLN A 363 4.76 11.35 18.67
C GLN A 363 4.48 9.89 19.04
N CYS A 364 5.15 9.37 20.06
CA CYS A 364 5.10 7.99 20.52
C CYS A 364 4.74 7.91 22.03
N PRO A 365 3.51 8.30 22.43
CA PRO A 365 3.10 8.59 23.82
C PRO A 365 2.99 7.40 24.79
N ASN A 366 3.53 6.24 24.41
CA ASN A 366 3.57 5.04 25.25
C ASN A 366 4.89 4.28 25.05
N THR A 367 6.01 4.99 24.94
CA THR A 367 7.33 4.38 24.86
C THR A 367 7.65 3.62 26.15
N GLY A 368 8.24 2.43 25.99
CA GLY A 368 8.59 1.58 27.12
C GLY A 368 9.67 2.21 28.01
N ALA A 369 9.59 1.97 29.33
CA ALA A 369 10.59 2.50 30.25
C ALA A 369 12.02 1.99 29.92
N ASN A 370 12.99 2.92 29.89
CA ASN A 370 14.39 2.70 29.51
C ASN A 370 14.63 2.36 28.02
N VAL A 371 13.65 2.58 27.14
CA VAL A 371 13.89 2.57 25.70
C VAL A 371 14.62 3.86 25.31
N THR A 372 15.60 3.76 24.41
CA THR A 372 16.26 4.97 23.89
C THR A 372 15.40 5.55 22.78
N VAL A 373 15.04 6.82 22.91
CA VAL A 373 14.17 7.53 21.96
C VAL A 373 14.91 8.58 21.14
N ASP A 374 14.33 8.96 20.00
CA ASP A 374 14.73 10.15 19.26
C ASP A 374 14.09 11.43 19.84
N ASN A 375 14.22 12.54 19.12
CA ASN A 375 13.68 13.83 19.58
C ASN A 375 12.15 13.91 19.51
N ASP A 376 11.50 12.95 18.86
CA ASP A 376 10.05 12.85 18.72
C ASP A 376 9.45 11.85 19.73
N GLY A 377 10.24 11.34 20.69
CA GLY A 377 9.79 10.36 21.70
C GLY A 377 9.69 8.93 21.16
N CYS A 378 10.14 8.69 19.92
CA CYS A 378 9.96 7.39 19.28
C CYS A 378 11.17 6.45 19.48
N PRO A 379 10.94 5.14 19.69
CA PRO A 379 12.03 4.17 19.86
C PRO A 379 13.03 4.18 18.69
N LEU A 380 14.32 4.36 18.99
CA LEU A 380 15.36 4.33 17.96
C LEU A 380 15.41 2.98 17.23
N VAL A 381 15.06 1.89 17.90
CA VAL A 381 15.02 0.56 17.29
C VAL A 381 14.04 0.47 16.12
N ASP A 382 12.92 1.18 16.18
CA ASP A 382 11.91 1.17 15.11
C ASP A 382 12.40 1.94 13.89
N ARG A 383 13.18 3.01 14.11
CA ARG A 383 13.82 3.77 13.02
C ARG A 383 14.81 2.95 12.21
N PHE A 384 15.53 2.03 12.86
CA PHE A 384 16.60 1.24 12.23
C PHE A 384 16.20 -0.20 11.88
N THR A 385 14.98 -0.63 12.21
CA THR A 385 14.48 -1.98 11.91
C THR A 385 13.59 -1.95 10.68
N GLY A 386 13.89 -2.78 9.68
CA GLY A 386 13.10 -2.88 8.46
C GLY A 386 13.91 -3.15 7.20
N ILE A 387 13.22 -3.12 6.05
CA ILE A 387 13.84 -3.34 4.74
C ILE A 387 14.58 -2.07 4.32
N LEU A 388 15.84 -2.23 3.91
CA LEU A 388 16.58 -1.14 3.28
C LEU A 388 16.19 -1.01 1.81
N GLU A 389 15.18 -0.20 1.55
CA GLU A 389 14.71 0.05 0.18
C GLU A 389 15.80 0.65 -0.70
N GLY A 390 15.87 0.20 -1.95
CA GLY A 390 16.86 0.66 -2.93
C GLY A 390 18.29 0.12 -2.75
N VAL A 391 18.57 -0.67 -1.70
CA VAL A 391 19.89 -1.31 -1.48
C VAL A 391 20.04 -2.55 -2.36
N ASN A 392 20.42 -2.30 -3.62
CA ASN A 392 20.58 -3.31 -4.66
C ASN A 392 22.05 -3.65 -4.96
N PHE A 393 22.25 -4.85 -5.52
CA PHE A 393 23.55 -5.39 -5.94
C PHE A 393 23.59 -5.59 -7.46
N HIS A 394 24.80 -5.65 -8.04
CA HIS A 394 24.96 -6.10 -9.42
C HIS A 394 24.49 -7.56 -9.58
N THR A 395 24.00 -7.91 -10.77
CA THR A 395 23.47 -9.25 -11.09
C THR A 395 24.48 -10.34 -10.71
N ASN A 396 24.00 -11.37 -10.00
CA ASN A 396 24.81 -12.47 -9.49
C ASN A 396 26.05 -12.05 -8.65
N SER A 397 25.97 -10.90 -7.99
CA SER A 397 27.09 -10.32 -7.23
C SER A 397 26.67 -9.86 -5.82
N ASP A 398 27.66 -9.67 -4.95
CA ASP A 398 27.61 -9.00 -3.66
C ASP A 398 28.19 -7.57 -3.72
N ARG A 399 28.51 -7.08 -4.91
CA ARG A 399 28.96 -5.71 -5.14
C ARG A 399 27.78 -4.73 -5.11
N LEU A 400 27.85 -3.76 -4.20
CA LEU A 400 26.87 -2.69 -4.05
C LEU A 400 26.87 -1.77 -5.27
N THR A 401 25.67 -1.42 -5.74
CA THR A 401 25.48 -0.41 -6.80
C THR A 401 25.79 0.99 -6.27
N GLY A 402 26.02 1.96 -7.18
CA GLY A 402 26.26 3.35 -6.78
C GLY A 402 25.07 3.97 -6.03
N HIS A 403 23.84 3.64 -6.44
CA HIS A 403 22.62 4.09 -5.76
C HIS A 403 22.52 3.52 -4.33
N ALA A 404 22.79 2.21 -4.17
CA ALA A 404 22.84 1.58 -2.84
C ALA A 404 23.89 2.23 -1.92
N GLN A 405 25.05 2.61 -2.47
CA GLN A 405 26.09 3.31 -1.71
C GLN A 405 25.63 4.68 -1.20
N THR A 406 24.83 5.41 -1.99
CA THR A 406 24.25 6.70 -1.56
C THR A 406 23.28 6.52 -0.40
N ILE A 407 22.39 5.54 -0.47
CA ILE A 407 21.46 5.20 0.62
C ILE A 407 22.23 4.81 1.88
N LEU A 408 23.23 3.93 1.73
CA LEU A 408 24.05 3.47 2.85
C LEU A 408 24.94 4.57 3.46
N ASN A 409 25.20 5.69 2.76
CA ASN A 409 25.84 6.84 3.40
C ASN A 409 24.92 7.49 4.44
N GLY A 410 23.65 7.74 4.09
CA GLY A 410 22.68 8.28 5.04
C GLY A 410 22.46 7.35 6.24
N VAL A 411 22.37 6.04 5.98
CA VAL A 411 22.30 5.03 7.05
C VAL A 411 23.54 5.07 7.96
N ALA A 412 24.74 5.25 7.40
CA ALA A 412 25.96 5.37 8.20
C ALA A 412 25.97 6.66 9.05
N ASP A 413 25.52 7.78 8.49
CA ASP A 413 25.42 9.06 9.20
C ASP A 413 24.45 8.96 10.39
N ASP A 414 23.30 8.33 10.20
CA ASP A 414 22.32 8.07 11.26
C ASP A 414 22.90 7.14 12.34
N LEU A 415 23.56 6.04 11.96
CA LEU A 415 24.17 5.12 12.93
C LEU A 415 25.36 5.73 13.70
N ASN A 416 26.05 6.70 13.11
CA ASN A 416 27.10 7.46 13.80
C ASN A 416 26.51 8.52 14.74
N THR A 417 25.33 9.05 14.42
CA THR A 417 24.58 9.97 15.28
C THR A 417 24.06 9.27 16.53
N TYR A 418 23.66 8.01 16.41
CA TYR A 418 23.12 7.20 17.51
C TYR A 418 24.04 6.02 17.87
N PRO A 419 25.15 6.24 18.61
CA PRO A 419 26.17 5.22 18.88
C PRO A 419 25.70 4.06 19.76
N SER A 420 24.55 4.19 20.44
CA SER A 420 23.95 3.16 21.29
C SER A 420 23.24 2.05 20.49
N VAL A 421 22.90 2.28 19.22
CA VAL A 421 22.13 1.32 18.41
C VAL A 421 23.02 0.22 17.86
N ASN A 422 22.68 -1.05 18.09
CA ASN A 422 23.31 -2.19 17.41
C ASN A 422 22.42 -2.68 16.27
N VAL A 423 23.01 -3.19 15.19
CA VAL A 423 22.26 -3.64 14.01
C VAL A 423 22.69 -5.02 13.55
N ILE A 424 21.70 -5.86 13.23
CA ILE A 424 21.88 -7.11 12.49
C ILE A 424 21.46 -6.90 11.04
N VAL A 425 22.39 -7.10 10.12
CA VAL A 425 22.15 -7.03 8.68
C VAL A 425 21.77 -8.40 8.14
N LEU A 426 20.56 -8.53 7.60
CA LEU A 426 20.05 -9.74 7.01
C LEU A 426 20.02 -9.63 5.49
N GLY A 427 20.65 -10.58 4.81
CA GLY A 427 20.56 -10.70 3.35
C GLY A 427 19.53 -11.73 2.95
N HIS A 428 18.77 -11.45 1.90
CA HIS A 428 17.78 -12.36 1.33
C HIS A 428 17.99 -12.54 -0.18
N THR A 429 17.52 -13.66 -0.72
CA THR A 429 17.50 -13.95 -2.16
C THR A 429 16.11 -14.36 -2.61
N ASP A 430 15.89 -14.40 -3.92
CA ASP A 430 14.78 -15.13 -4.51
C ASP A 430 15.06 -16.65 -4.52
N ASN A 431 14.15 -17.40 -5.13
CA ASN A 431 14.25 -18.87 -5.25
C ASN A 431 15.05 -19.36 -6.48
N GLN A 432 15.76 -18.47 -7.18
CA GLN A 432 16.50 -18.88 -8.37
C GLN A 432 17.87 -19.41 -7.94
N GLY A 433 18.19 -20.63 -8.37
CA GLY A 433 19.42 -21.33 -7.98
C GLY A 433 19.23 -22.28 -6.79
N GLY A 434 20.32 -22.92 -6.37
CA GLY A 434 20.28 -23.88 -5.28
C GLY A 434 20.22 -23.21 -3.91
N ASN A 435 19.48 -23.78 -2.96
CA ASN A 435 19.35 -23.25 -1.59
C ASN A 435 20.70 -22.91 -0.93
N ALA A 436 21.70 -23.81 -1.04
CA ALA A 436 23.04 -23.59 -0.49
C ALA A 436 23.76 -22.39 -1.15
N PHE A 437 23.56 -22.20 -2.45
CA PHE A 437 24.09 -21.06 -3.19
C PHE A 437 23.42 -19.75 -2.73
N ASN A 438 22.09 -19.77 -2.59
CA ASN A 438 21.30 -18.63 -2.11
C ASN A 438 21.66 -18.23 -0.66
N LYS A 439 21.96 -19.21 0.19
CA LYS A 439 22.45 -18.98 1.56
C LYS A 439 23.82 -18.30 1.59
N ASP A 440 24.76 -18.74 0.75
CA ASP A 440 26.08 -18.12 0.63
C ASP A 440 25.99 -16.70 0.05
N LEU A 441 25.23 -16.52 -1.04
CA LEU A 441 25.07 -15.24 -1.72
C LEU A 441 24.48 -14.18 -0.79
N SER A 442 23.39 -14.52 -0.07
CA SER A 442 22.79 -13.62 0.91
C SER A 442 23.74 -13.24 2.05
N LEU A 443 24.54 -14.19 2.55
CA LEU A 443 25.54 -13.92 3.59
C LEU A 443 26.62 -12.95 3.10
N ARG A 444 27.12 -13.15 1.87
CA ARG A 444 28.11 -12.27 1.25
C ARG A 444 27.57 -10.86 1.05
N ARG A 445 26.31 -10.73 0.60
CA ARG A 445 25.60 -9.45 0.47
C ARG A 445 25.46 -8.71 1.80
N ALA A 446 24.99 -9.39 2.84
CA ALA A 446 24.88 -8.81 4.18
C ALA A 446 26.26 -8.33 4.69
N LYS A 447 27.30 -9.15 4.49
CA LYS A 447 28.68 -8.81 4.85
C LYS A 447 29.25 -7.64 4.03
N SER A 448 28.81 -7.48 2.78
CA SER A 448 29.19 -6.36 1.91
C SER A 448 28.63 -5.03 2.43
N VAL A 449 27.35 -5.04 2.83
CA VAL A 449 26.69 -3.90 3.49
C VAL A 449 27.37 -3.54 4.81
N SER A 450 27.59 -4.50 5.72
CA SER A 450 28.29 -4.22 6.98
C SER A 450 29.70 -3.67 6.75
N ARG A 451 30.46 -4.21 5.79
CA ARG A 451 31.80 -3.70 5.45
C ARG A 451 31.74 -2.26 4.93
N TYR A 452 30.74 -1.94 4.11
CA TYR A 452 30.57 -0.59 3.59
C TYR A 452 30.30 0.41 4.72
N LEU A 453 29.39 0.09 5.64
CA LEU A 453 29.05 0.96 6.78
C LEU A 453 30.22 1.14 7.75
N VAL A 454 30.97 0.07 8.03
CA VAL A 454 32.21 0.17 8.83
C VAL A 454 33.24 1.06 8.13
N GLY A 455 33.36 0.95 6.80
CA GLY A 455 34.21 1.85 6.01
C GLY A 455 33.77 3.32 6.05
N LYS A 456 32.52 3.60 6.45
CA LYS A 456 31.96 4.94 6.67
C LYS A 456 32.04 5.41 8.13
N GLY A 457 32.71 4.65 8.99
CA GLY A 457 33.00 5.04 10.37
C GLY A 457 32.11 4.39 11.43
N VAL A 458 31.13 3.57 11.05
CA VAL A 458 30.31 2.85 12.03
C VAL A 458 31.15 1.78 12.73
N ASP A 459 31.10 1.71 14.07
CA ASP A 459 31.88 0.74 14.83
C ASP A 459 31.49 -0.71 14.46
N ALA A 460 32.49 -1.51 14.08
CA ALA A 460 32.30 -2.89 13.68
C ALA A 460 31.73 -3.78 14.79
N SER A 461 31.94 -3.43 16.07
CA SER A 461 31.41 -4.18 17.21
C SER A 461 29.89 -4.09 17.34
N ARG A 462 29.28 -3.04 16.76
CA ARG A 462 27.83 -2.81 16.75
C ARG A 462 27.10 -3.56 15.63
N MET A 463 27.85 -4.27 14.79
CA MET A 463 27.34 -4.86 13.56
C MET A 463 27.41 -6.38 13.61
N ARG A 464 26.28 -7.03 13.35
CA ARG A 464 26.21 -8.46 13.04
C ARG A 464 25.59 -8.65 11.65
N TYR A 465 25.81 -9.80 11.03
CA TYR A 465 25.22 -10.09 9.73
C TYR A 465 24.90 -11.57 9.58
N ALA A 466 23.86 -11.88 8.81
CA ALA A 466 23.48 -13.24 8.47
C ALA A 466 22.85 -13.32 7.07
N GLY A 467 23.09 -14.44 6.38
CA GLY A 467 22.39 -14.77 5.14
C GLY A 467 21.16 -15.62 5.44
N LYS A 468 19.99 -15.20 4.98
CA LYS A 468 18.73 -15.94 5.10
C LYS A 468 18.43 -16.76 3.85
N GLY A 469 19.11 -16.49 2.74
CA GLY A 469 18.82 -17.12 1.45
C GLY A 469 17.36 -16.86 1.04
N GLU A 470 16.71 -17.90 0.53
CA GLU A 470 15.31 -17.88 0.07
C GLU A 470 14.31 -18.29 1.17
N GLU A 471 14.75 -18.51 2.41
CA GLU A 471 13.95 -19.11 3.49
C GLU A 471 12.84 -18.19 4.03
N GLN A 472 12.96 -16.88 3.80
CA GLN A 472 12.03 -15.86 4.32
C GLN A 472 11.58 -14.93 3.18
N PRO A 473 10.81 -15.45 2.19
CA PRO A 473 10.26 -14.63 1.12
C PRO A 473 9.16 -13.72 1.68
N ILE A 474 9.10 -12.48 1.20
CA ILE A 474 8.06 -11.50 1.53
C ILE A 474 7.07 -11.32 0.36
N ALA A 475 7.37 -11.95 -0.77
CA ALA A 475 6.54 -11.93 -1.96
C ALA A 475 6.64 -13.26 -2.71
N SER A 476 5.70 -13.50 -3.62
CA SER A 476 5.69 -14.70 -4.46
C SER A 476 6.99 -14.82 -5.28
N ASN A 477 7.62 -15.98 -5.25
CA ASN A 477 8.77 -16.24 -6.12
C ASN A 477 8.37 -16.60 -7.57
N LEU A 478 7.07 -16.70 -7.84
CA LEU A 478 6.55 -17.05 -9.17
C LEU A 478 6.68 -15.88 -10.16
N THR A 479 6.55 -14.64 -9.67
CA THR A 479 6.65 -13.43 -10.50
C THR A 479 8.03 -12.78 -10.37
N GLU A 480 8.46 -12.02 -11.38
CA GLU A 480 9.76 -11.34 -11.32
C GLU A 480 9.74 -10.22 -10.27
N GLU A 481 8.62 -9.54 -10.12
CA GLU A 481 8.41 -8.48 -9.15
C GLU A 481 8.53 -9.02 -7.72
N GLY A 482 7.95 -10.20 -7.46
CA GLY A 482 8.06 -10.83 -6.15
C GLY A 482 9.47 -11.37 -5.88
N ARG A 483 10.15 -11.91 -6.89
CA ARG A 483 11.58 -12.24 -6.78
C ARG A 483 12.43 -11.00 -6.49
N ALA A 484 12.18 -9.88 -7.16
CA ALA A 484 12.86 -8.61 -6.91
C ALA A 484 12.69 -8.14 -5.46
N ARG A 485 11.49 -8.23 -4.90
CA ARG A 485 11.24 -7.95 -3.48
C ARG A 485 11.93 -8.93 -2.52
N ASN A 486 12.09 -10.19 -2.92
CA ASN A 486 12.82 -11.17 -2.12
C ASN A 486 14.35 -10.94 -2.13
N ARG A 487 14.90 -10.35 -3.20
CA ARG A 487 16.31 -9.93 -3.30
C ARG A 487 16.56 -8.63 -2.52
N ARG A 488 16.53 -8.70 -1.20
CA ARG A 488 16.61 -7.52 -0.31
C ARG A 488 17.66 -7.62 0.79
N VAL A 489 17.88 -6.50 1.46
CA VAL A 489 18.61 -6.40 2.73
C VAL A 489 17.67 -5.82 3.79
N GLU A 490 17.72 -6.39 4.98
CA GLU A 490 16.88 -6.00 6.11
C GLU A 490 17.77 -5.73 7.32
N PHE A 491 17.41 -4.73 8.11
CA PHE A 491 18.04 -4.42 9.38
C PHE A 491 17.13 -4.83 10.53
N ILE A 492 17.75 -5.35 11.58
CA ILE A 492 17.12 -5.52 12.89
C ILE A 492 17.97 -4.78 13.89
N ALA A 493 17.42 -3.71 14.44
CA ALA A 493 18.06 -2.94 15.49
C ALA A 493 17.90 -3.63 16.85
N GLN A 494 18.87 -3.43 17.73
CA GLN A 494 18.86 -3.95 19.09
C GLN A 494 19.36 -2.86 20.04
N ASP A 495 18.63 -2.69 21.14
CA ASP A 495 19.11 -1.94 22.30
C ASP A 495 20.24 -2.69 23.00
N LEU A 496 21.06 -1.95 23.75
CA LEU A 496 22.21 -2.46 24.51
C LEU A 496 21.82 -3.19 25.79
#